data_AF-A0A229URF2-F1
#
_entry.id   AF-A0A229URF2-F1
#
_cell.length_a   1.000
_cell.length_b   1.000
_cell.length_c   1.000
_cell.angle_alpha   90.00
_cell.angle_beta   90.00
_cell.angle_gamma   90.00
#
_symmetry.space_group_name_H-M   'P 1'
#
loop_
_entity.id
_entity.type
_entity.pdbx_description
1 polymer ?
#
loop_
_entity_poly.entity_id
_entity_poly.type
_entity_poly.pdbx_seq_one_letter_code
_entity_poly.pdbx_strand_id
1 'polypeptide(L)' 'MNLNLRQAIIQRVTDKNNEELFGVIEDSIGGQEQVLPGLGVLFEIIWQNSEAEVQNQLVTTLKEHLS' A
#
# COMPACT_ATOMS: atom_id res chain seq x y z
N MET A 1 -22.94 -2.13 -9.86
CA MET A 1 -22.21 -1.29 -8.87
C MET A 1 -20.76 -1.25 -9.29
N ASN A 2 -20.28 -0.11 -9.80
CA ASN A 2 -18.86 0.06 -10.11
C ASN A 2 -18.11 0.12 -8.78
N LEU A 3 -17.56 -1.01 -8.31
CA LEU A 3 -16.52 -0.96 -7.30
C LEU A 3 -15.40 -0.12 -7.91
N ASN A 4 -15.33 1.14 -7.50
CA ASN A 4 -14.21 1.99 -7.85
C ASN A 4 -12.97 1.27 -7.31
N LEU A 5 -11.93 1.14 -8.15
CA LEU A 5 -10.68 0.48 -7.78
C LEU A 5 -10.18 0.90 -6.40
N ARG A 6 -10.37 2.18 -6.05
CA ARG A 6 -10.12 2.75 -4.71
C ARG A 6 -10.82 2.01 -3.56
N GLN A 7 -12.13 1.73 -3.69
CA GLN A 7 -12.90 1.01 -2.68
C GLN A 7 -12.48 -0.47 -2.58
N ALA A 8 -12.16 -1.10 -3.71
CA ALA A 8 -11.65 -2.47 -3.73
C ALA A 8 -10.29 -2.58 -3.04
N ILE A 9 -9.40 -1.61 -3.27
CA ILE A 9 -8.10 -1.50 -2.60
C ILE A 9 -8.32 -1.31 -1.09
N ILE A 10 -9.15 -0.34 -0.68
CA ILE A 10 -9.46 -0.06 0.74
C ILE A 10 -9.98 -1.31 1.44
N GLN A 11 -10.99 -1.99 0.89
CA GLN A 11 -11.52 -3.22 1.50
C GLN A 11 -10.49 -4.34 1.63
N ARG A 12 -9.50 -4.41 0.72
CA ARG A 12 -8.44 -5.41 0.76
C ARG A 12 -7.42 -5.15 1.87
N VAL A 13 -7.34 -3.92 2.38
CA VAL A 13 -6.37 -3.48 3.41
C VAL A 13 -7.00 -3.16 4.77
N THR A 14 -8.29 -2.82 4.85
CA THR A 14 -9.00 -2.43 6.09
C THR A 14 -9.02 -3.50 7.18
N ASP A 15 -8.83 -4.79 6.86
CA ASP A 15 -8.83 -5.89 7.84
C ASP A 15 -7.42 -6.48 8.10
N LYS A 16 -6.38 -5.88 7.51
CA LYS A 16 -5.02 -6.44 7.57
C LYS A 16 -4.22 -5.92 8.76
N ASN A 17 -3.46 -6.82 9.38
CA ASN A 17 -2.43 -6.45 10.37
C ASN A 17 -1.24 -5.74 9.70
N ASN A 18 -0.39 -5.09 10.49
CA ASN A 18 0.75 -4.32 9.95
C ASN A 18 1.67 -5.19 9.06
N GLU A 19 1.93 -6.43 9.48
CA GLU A 19 2.74 -7.40 8.72
C GLU A 19 2.07 -7.78 7.38
N GLU A 20 0.75 -7.96 7.39
CA GLU A 20 -0.04 -8.24 6.19
C GLU A 20 -0.09 -7.03 5.24
N LEU A 21 -0.18 -5.80 5.78
CA LEU A 21 -0.09 -4.55 5.02
C LEU A 21 1.28 -4.40 4.38
N PHE A 22 2.35 -4.68 5.12
CA PHE A 22 3.72 -4.73 4.60
C PHE A 22 3.81 -5.69 3.42
N GLY A 23 3.33 -6.93 3.59
CA GLY A 23 3.32 -7.92 2.52
C GLY A 23 2.53 -7.48 1.30
N VAL A 24 1.39 -6.80 1.46
CA VAL A 24 0.61 -6.27 0.33
C VAL A 24 1.36 -5.14 -0.39
N ILE A 25 2.05 -4.27 0.34
CA ILE A 25 2.84 -3.18 -0.24
C ILE A 25 4.03 -3.77 -1.00
N GLU A 26 4.76 -4.73 -0.41
CA GLU A 26 5.88 -5.40 -1.08
C GLU A 26 5.45 -6.24 -2.28
N ASP A 27 4.27 -6.87 -2.25
CA ASP A 27 3.71 -7.62 -3.40
C ASP A 27 3.20 -6.68 -4.51
N SER A 28 2.75 -5.48 -4.12
CA SER A 28 2.35 -4.42 -5.07
C SER A 28 3.57 -3.75 -5.70
N ILE A 29 4.66 -3.58 -4.95
CA ILE A 29 5.94 -3.03 -5.42
C ILE A 29 6.62 -4.08 -6.30
N GLY A 30 6.80 -3.77 -7.58
CA GLY A 30 7.27 -4.72 -8.59
C GLY A 30 6.19 -5.61 -9.22
N GLY A 31 4.92 -5.47 -8.81
CA GLY A 31 3.78 -6.09 -9.49
C GLY A 31 3.43 -5.34 -10.78
N GLN A 32 3.46 -6.07 -11.91
CA GLN A 32 3.13 -5.63 -13.29
C GLN A 32 2.57 -4.19 -13.41
N GLU A 33 3.32 -3.34 -14.11
CA GLU A 33 3.11 -1.92 -14.44
C GLU A 33 1.67 -1.47 -14.81
N GLN A 34 0.73 -2.40 -14.98
CA GLN A 34 -0.69 -2.17 -15.22
C GLN A 34 -1.52 -1.75 -13.99
N VAL A 35 -1.06 -1.96 -12.75
CA VAL A 35 -1.91 -1.76 -11.54
C VAL A 35 -1.56 -0.51 -10.73
N LEU A 36 -0.36 0.04 -10.91
CA LEU A 36 0.11 1.23 -10.20
C LEU A 36 -0.12 2.47 -11.08
N PRO A 37 -1.20 3.26 -10.87
CA PRO A 37 -1.25 4.62 -11.44
C PRO A 37 -0.01 5.38 -10.95
N GLY A 38 0.51 6.37 -11.68
CA GLY A 38 1.85 6.97 -11.42
C GLY A 38 2.19 7.38 -9.97
N LEU A 39 1.19 7.55 -9.10
CA LEU A 39 1.33 7.67 -7.63
C LEU A 39 1.99 6.45 -6.97
N GLY A 40 1.71 5.24 -7.47
CA GLY A 40 2.28 3.98 -7.02
C GLY A 40 3.77 3.84 -7.32
N VAL A 41 4.22 4.31 -8.49
CA VAL A 41 5.65 4.33 -8.85
C VAL A 41 6.43 5.32 -7.97
N LEU A 42 5.84 6.49 -7.67
CA LEU A 42 6.45 7.45 -6.75
C LEU A 42 6.55 6.88 -5.33
N PHE A 43 5.48 6.23 -4.86
CA PHE A 43 5.48 5.58 -3.55
C PHE A 43 6.48 4.42 -3.49
N GLU A 44 6.61 3.62 -4.55
CA GLU A 44 7.60 2.54 -4.67
C GLU A 44 9.03 3.07 -4.51
N ILE A 45 9.39 4.14 -5.21
CA ILE A 45 10.72 4.76 -5.10
C ILE A 45 10.95 5.26 -3.67
N ILE A 46 9.97 5.92 -3.06
CA ILE A 46 10.06 6.40 -1.67
C ILE A 46 10.24 5.20 -0.72
N TRP A 47 9.43 4.16 -0.87
CA TRP A 47 9.44 2.97 -0.03
C TRP A 47 10.76 2.20 -0.10
N GLN A 48 11.27 1.96 -1.32
CA GLN A 48 12.56 1.31 -1.58
C GLN A 48 13.74 2.11 -1.00
N ASN A 49 13.63 3.43 -0.93
CA ASN A 49 14.65 4.32 -0.36
C ASN A 49 14.37 4.71 1.11
N SER A 50 13.31 4.17 1.72
CA SER A 50 12.94 4.45 3.10
C SER A 50 13.56 3.43 4.04
N GLU A 51 14.02 3.89 5.19
CA GLU A 51 14.47 3.01 6.27
C GLU A 51 13.28 2.25 6.90
N ALA A 52 13.55 1.13 7.56
CA ALA A 52 12.52 0.28 8.17
C ALA A 52 11.63 1.02 9.18
N GLU A 53 12.16 2.06 9.85
CA GLU A 53 11.38 2.93 10.74
C GLU A 53 10.34 3.77 9.97
N VAL A 54 10.75 4.35 8.84
CA VAL A 54 9.87 5.15 7.97
C VAL A 54 8.81 4.26 7.32
N GLN A 55 9.20 3.07 6.85
CA GLN A 55 8.25 2.09 6.32
C GLN A 55 7.19 1.69 7.39
N ASN A 56 7.61 1.47 8.63
CA ASN A 56 6.70 1.20 9.75
C ASN A 56 5.75 2.37 10.02
N GLN A 57 6.25 3.61 9.98
CA GLN A 57 5.39 4.80 10.12
C GLN A 57 4.37 4.88 8.99
N LEU A 58 4.78 4.68 7.73
CA LEU A 58 3.89 4.69 6.57
C LEU A 58 2.76 3.65 6.70
N VAL A 59 3.10 2.43 7.13
CA VAL A 59 2.10 1.37 7.36
C VAL A 59 1.19 1.68 8.53
N THR A 60 1.73 2.24 9.60
CA THR A 60 0.94 2.65 10.78
C THR A 60 -0.05 3.76 10.39
N THR A 61 0.39 4.79 9.67
CA THR A 61 -0.48 5.85 9.15
C THR A 61 -1.55 5.30 8.21
N LEU A 62 -1.18 4.38 7.30
CA LEU A 62 -2.14 3.70 6.43
C LEU A 62 -3.21 2.99 7.27
N LYS A 63 -2.81 2.19 8.26
CA LYS A 63 -3.74 1.48 9.14
C LYS A 63 -4.65 2.43 9.93
N GLU A 64 -4.12 3.51 10.47
CA GLU A 64 -4.90 4.51 11.21
C GLU A 64 -5.96 5.20 10.34
N HIS A 65 -5.67 5.43 9.06
CA HIS A 65 -6.58 6.08 8.12
C HIS A 65 -7.48 5.11 7.32
N LEU A 66 -7.22 3.80 7.40
CA LEU A 66 -8.00 2.74 6.74
C LEU A 66 -8.92 1.96 7.70
N SER A 67 -8.76 2.15 9.02
CA SER A 67 -9.63 1.58 10.07
C SER A 67 -10.96 2.31 10.21
#